data_AF-A0A519TMG2-F1
#
_entry.id   AF-A0A519TMG2-F1
#
_cell.length_a   1.000
_cell.length_b   1.000
_cell.length_c   1.000
_cell.angle_alpha   90.00
_cell.angle_beta   90.00
_cell.angle_gamma   90.00
#
_symmetry.space_group_name_H-M   'P 1'
#
loop_
_entity.id
_entity.type
_entity.pdbx_description
1 polymer ?
#
loop_
_entity_poly.entity_id
_entity_poly.type
_entity_poly.pdbx_seq_one_letter_code
_entity_poly.pdbx_strand_id
1 'polypeptide(L)' 'MNAAIIFVYVLVGLWLASIIWAVNDISKHSYKKKIRKLIWTNIVVIFPFGGLIMYFVVGRKNLAEA' A
#
# COMPACT_ATOMS: atom_id res chain seq x y z
N MET A 1 10.67 -29.49 -3.11
CA MET A 1 9.63 -28.50 -2.74
C MET A 1 8.67 -28.38 -3.91
N ASN A 2 7.35 -28.45 -3.69
CA ASN A 2 6.39 -28.47 -4.78
C ASN A 2 6.42 -27.13 -5.55
N ALA A 3 6.45 -27.14 -6.89
CA ALA A 3 6.56 -25.93 -7.69
C ALA A 3 5.41 -24.93 -7.44
N ALA A 4 4.20 -25.46 -7.22
CA ALA A 4 3.04 -24.67 -6.84
C ALA A 4 3.23 -23.92 -5.52
N ILE A 5 3.91 -24.54 -4.53
CA ILE A 5 4.16 -23.92 -3.22
C ILE A 5 5.15 -22.76 -3.37
N ILE A 6 6.21 -22.94 -4.17
CA ILE A 6 7.17 -21.86 -4.47
C ILE A 6 6.45 -20.67 -5.10
N PHE A 7 5.59 -20.94 -6.09
CA PHE A 7 4.83 -19.90 -6.78
C PHE A 7 3.94 -19.08 -5.83
N VAL A 8 3.25 -19.76 -4.91
CA VAL A 8 2.42 -19.09 -3.88
C VAL A 8 3.27 -18.21 -2.97
N TYR A 9 4.45 -18.68 -2.53
CA TYR A 9 5.33 -17.86 -1.70
C TYR A 9 5.84 -16.61 -2.42
N VAL A 10 6.17 -16.72 -3.70
CA VAL A 10 6.58 -15.56 -4.52
C VAL A 10 5.44 -14.55 -4.64
N LEU A 11 4.21 -15.02 -4.90
CA LEU A 11 3.02 -14.16 -4.97
C LEU A 11 2.76 -13.42 -3.66
N VAL A 12 2.80 -14.14 -2.54
CA VAL A 12 2.62 -13.54 -1.20
C VAL A 12 3.73 -12.55 -0.88
N GLY A 13 4.98 -12.87 -1.25
CA GLY A 13 6.13 -11.96 -1.08
C GLY A 13 5.97 -10.66 -1.86
N LEU A 14 5.57 -10.75 -3.13
CA LEU A 14 5.30 -9.57 -3.97
C LEU A 14 4.16 -8.72 -3.43
N TRP A 15 3.13 -9.37 -2.90
CA TRP A 15 1.99 -8.69 -2.31
C TRP A 15 2.38 -7.92 -1.04
N LEU A 16 3.12 -8.55 -0.12
CA LEU A 16 3.65 -7.89 1.07
C LEU A 16 4.60 -6.73 0.70
N ALA A 17 5.48 -6.93 -0.27
CA ALA A 17 6.38 -5.89 -0.75
C ALA A 17 5.60 -4.68 -1.30
N SER A 18 4.48 -4.91 -1.98
CA SER A 18 3.62 -3.83 -2.51
C SER A 18 2.97 -3.03 -1.38
N ILE A 19 2.50 -3.70 -0.32
CA ILE A 19 1.94 -3.03 0.87
C ILE A 19 3.00 -2.17 1.55
N ILE A 20 4.19 -2.73 1.79
CA ILE A 20 5.31 -2.02 2.43
C ILE A 20 5.71 -0.79 1.59
N TRP A 21 5.79 -0.96 0.27
CA TRP A 21 6.09 0.14 -0.65
C TRP A 21 5.04 1.26 -0.53
N ALA A 22 3.75 0.92 -0.54
CA ALA A 22 2.69 1.91 -0.44
C ALA A 22 2.69 2.65 0.91
N VAL A 23 2.89 1.95 2.02
CA VAL A 23 3.02 2.57 3.34
C VAL A 23 4.24 3.50 3.40
N ASN A 24 5.37 3.09 2.84
CA ASN A 24 6.56 3.92 2.76
C ASN A 24 6.31 5.19 1.91
N ASP A 25 5.62 5.04 0.79
CA ASP A 25 5.23 6.16 -0.09
C ASP A 25 4.33 7.16 0.66
N ILE A 26 3.30 6.68 1.39
CA ILE A 26 2.43 7.50 2.24
C ILE A 26 3.26 8.27 3.29
N SER A 27 4.25 7.60 3.88
CA SER A 27 5.07 8.17 4.95
C SER A 27 5.88 9.39 4.49
N LYS A 28 6.29 9.44 3.23
CA LYS A 28 7.13 10.50 2.64
C LYS A 28 6.40 11.83 2.39
N HIS A 29 5.07 11.86 2.41
CA HIS A 29 4.31 13.10 2.21
C HIS A 29 4.50 14.11 3.37
N SER A 30 4.03 15.36 3.24
CA SER A 30 4.24 16.39 4.29
C SER A 30 3.56 16.06 5.63
N TYR A 31 4.18 16.46 6.75
CA TYR A 31 3.64 16.28 8.11
C TYR A 31 2.32 17.02 8.34
N LYS A 32 2.08 18.13 7.62
CA LYS A 32 0.81 18.88 7.68
C LYS A 32 -0.41 18.03 7.30
N LYS A 33 -0.21 16.86 6.66
CA LYS A 33 -1.25 15.92 6.20
C LYS A 33 -1.37 14.67 7.07
N LYS A 34 -0.98 14.73 8.35
CA LYS A 34 -0.92 13.58 9.29
C LYS A 34 -2.19 12.73 9.32
N ILE A 35 -3.38 13.36 9.37
CA ILE A 35 -4.67 12.64 9.41
C ILE A 35 -4.91 11.88 8.09
N ARG A 36 -4.70 12.52 6.93
CA ARG A 36 -4.88 11.86 5.63
C ARG A 36 -3.90 10.70 5.42
N LYS A 37 -2.66 10.83 5.91
CA LYS A 37 -1.71 9.71 5.92
C LYS A 37 -2.23 8.53 6.71
N LEU A 38 -2.72 8.77 7.93
CA LEU A 38 -3.28 7.70 8.78
C LEU A 38 -4.46 6.98 8.12
N ILE A 39 -5.35 7.74 7.47
CA ILE A 39 -6.48 7.17 6.73
C ILE A 39 -5.99 6.27 5.59
N TRP A 40 -5.08 6.75 4.75
CA TRP A 40 -4.57 5.96 3.62
C TRP A 40 -3.75 4.75 4.07
N THR A 41 -2.93 4.88 5.12
CA THR A 41 -2.21 3.75 5.69
C THR A 41 -3.19 2.69 6.22
N ASN A 42 -4.24 3.08 6.94
CA ASN A 42 -5.25 2.12 7.42
C ASN A 42 -6.00 1.45 6.27
N ILE A 43 -6.36 2.18 5.21
CA ILE A 43 -7.02 1.61 4.03
C ILE A 43 -6.12 0.54 3.37
N VAL A 44 -4.83 0.84 3.20
CA VAL A 44 -3.85 -0.07 2.57
C VAL A 44 -3.52 -1.27 3.47
N VAL A 45 -3.55 -1.11 4.79
CA VAL A 45 -3.21 -2.21 5.72
C VAL A 45 -4.42 -3.12 6.00
N ILE A 46 -5.61 -2.56 6.20
CA ILE A 46 -6.84 -3.32 6.52
C ILE A 46 -7.43 -3.95 5.26
N PHE A 47 -7.35 -3.25 4.13
CA PHE A 47 -7.89 -3.72 2.87
C PHE A 47 -6.78 -3.80 1.81
N PRO A 48 -5.80 -4.69 1.95
CA PRO A 48 -4.57 -4.67 1.16
C PRO A 48 -4.76 -4.72 -0.36
N PHE A 49 -5.61 -5.59 -0.88
CA PHE A 49 -5.82 -5.65 -2.33
C PHE A 49 -6.54 -4.41 -2.86
N GLY A 50 -7.73 -4.11 -2.35
CA GLY A 50 -8.51 -2.96 -2.84
C GLY A 50 -7.89 -1.61 -2.45
N GLY A 51 -7.32 -1.54 -1.26
CA GLY A 51 -6.64 -0.36 -0.70
C GLY A 51 -5.35 -0.02 -1.44
N LEU A 52 -4.55 -1.00 -1.88
CA LEU A 52 -3.42 -0.75 -2.76
C LEU A 52 -3.86 -0.15 -4.10
N ILE A 53 -4.89 -0.73 -4.72
CA ILE A 53 -5.43 -0.23 -5.99
C ILE A 53 -5.97 1.19 -5.81
N MET A 54 -6.77 1.41 -4.78
CA MET A 54 -7.37 2.71 -4.47
C MET A 54 -6.30 3.76 -4.13
N TYR A 55 -5.25 3.38 -3.41
CA TYR A 55 -4.12 4.24 -3.12
C TYR A 55 -3.37 4.65 -4.39
N PHE A 56 -3.13 3.69 -5.28
CA PHE A 56 -2.42 3.94 -6.52
C PHE A 56 -3.18 4.88 -7.46
N VAL A 57 -4.50 4.71 -7.57
CA VAL A 57 -5.35 5.48 -8.48
C VAL A 57 -5.72 6.85 -7.91
N VAL A 58 -6.13 6.89 -6.63
CA VAL A 58 -6.72 8.08 -5.99
C VAL A 58 -5.84 8.61 -4.87
N GLY A 59 -5.31 7.74 -4.02
CA GLY A 59 -4.59 8.15 -2.81
C GLY A 59 -3.33 8.96 -3.04
N ARG A 60 -2.53 8.59 -4.04
CA ARG A 60 -1.34 9.37 -4.41
C ARG A 60 -1.67 10.80 -4.85
N LYS A 61 -2.71 10.97 -5.67
CA LYS A 61 -3.18 12.30 -6.10
C LYS A 61 -3.73 13.09 -4.92
N ASN A 62 -4.55 12.46 -4.09
CA ASN A 62 -5.15 13.08 -2.91
C ASN A 62 -4.10 13.57 -1.89
N LEU A 63 -2.98 12.84 -1.74
CA LEU A 63 -1.86 13.24 -0.88
C LEU A 63 -0.90 14.24 -1.56
N ALA A 64 -0.89 14.33 -2.89
CA ALA A 64 -0.09 15.28 -3.66
C ALA A 64 -0.78 16.64 -3.86
N GLU A 65 -2.08 16.67 -4.14
CA GLU A 65 -2.84 17.86 -4.57
C GLU A 65 -3.38 18.74 -3.43
N ALA A 66 -3.42 18.25 -2.19
CA ALA A 66 -3.84 19.02 -1.00
C ALA A 66 -2.70 19.84 -0.34
#